data_AF-A0A3M2YF41-F1
#
_entry.id   AF-A0A3M2YF41-F1
#
_cell.length_a   1.000
_cell.length_b   1.000
_cell.length_c   1.000
_cell.angle_alpha   90.00
_cell.angle_beta   90.00
_cell.angle_gamma   90.00
#
_symmetry.space_group_name_H-M   'P 1'
#
loop_
_entity.id
_entity.type
_entity.pdbx_description
1 polymer ?
#
loop_
_entity_poly.entity_id
_entity_poly.type
_entity_poly.pdbx_seq_one_letter_code
_entity_poly.pdbx_strand_id
1 'polypeptide(L)' 'MQIKKYGGFTVIQDPSQAQVSTMPEAGLALHAPDYLLSLNDIGRLLVELERTAC' A
#
# COMPACT_ATOMS: atom_id res chain seq x y z
N MET A 1 -7.73 -4.34 12.11
CA MET A 1 -7.85 -4.28 10.64
C MET A 1 -8.06 -5.67 10.07
N GLN A 2 -9.01 -5.90 9.15
CA GLN A 2 -9.30 -7.25 8.61
C GLN A 2 -8.11 -7.85 7.84
N ILE A 3 -7.43 -7.06 7.01
CA ILE A 3 -6.28 -7.52 6.22
C ILE A 3 -5.19 -8.16 7.11
N LYS A 4 -4.83 -7.49 8.21
CA LYS A 4 -3.86 -7.99 9.19
C LYS A 4 -4.26 -9.28 9.90
N LYS A 5 -5.55 -9.45 10.18
CA LYS A 5 -6.06 -10.66 10.86
C LYS A 5 -5.82 -11.93 10.04
N TYR A 6 -5.76 -11.80 8.72
CA TYR A 6 -5.52 -12.91 7.80
C TYR A 6 -4.06 -12.97 7.29
N GLY A 7 -3.12 -12.34 8.00
CA GLY A 7 -1.69 -12.35 7.64
C GLY A 7 -1.31 -11.46 6.46
N GLY A 8 -2.24 -10.68 5.91
CA GLY A 8 -1.96 -9.70 4.88
C GLY A 8 -1.26 -8.45 5.43
N PHE A 9 -0.72 -7.65 4.53
CA PHE A 9 -0.16 -6.33 4.81
C PHE A 9 -0.82 -5.29 3.91
N THR A 10 -0.68 -4.02 4.26
CA THR A 10 -1.28 -2.92 3.50
C THR A 10 -0.25 -1.95 2.96
N VAL A 11 -0.57 -1.47 1.76
CA VAL A 11 0.20 -0.49 1.02
C VAL A 11 -0.74 0.65 0.69
N ILE A 12 -0.32 1.88 0.97
CA ILE A 12 -1.02 3.08 0.55
C ILE A 12 -0.08 3.87 -0.36
N GLN A 13 -0.60 4.41 -1.47
CA GLN A 13 0.18 5.33 -2.30
C GLN A 13 0.44 6.62 -1.51
N ASP A 14 1.66 7.14 -1.54
CA ASP A 14 1.99 8.44 -0.96
C ASP A 14 1.04 9.52 -1.49
N PRO A 15 0.21 10.15 -0.62
CA PRO A 15 -0.72 11.20 -1.01
C PRO A 15 -0.05 12.34 -1.78
N SER A 16 1.21 12.67 -1.47
CA SER A 16 1.95 13.76 -2.12
C SER A 16 2.30 13.47 -3.59
N GLN A 17 2.28 12.19 -3.98
CA GLN A 17 2.57 11.71 -5.33
C GLN A 17 1.33 11.19 -6.05
N ALA A 18 0.15 11.27 -5.41
CA ALA A 18 -1.11 10.83 -6.00
C ALA A 18 -1.72 11.94 -6.87
N GLN A 19 -2.26 11.57 -8.03
CA GLN A 19 -3.01 12.51 -8.87
C GLN A 19 -4.25 13.07 -8.14
N VAL A 20 -4.87 12.24 -7.28
CA VAL A 20 -5.95 12.63 -6.36
C VAL A 20 -5.66 11.97 -5.01
N SER A 21 -5.47 12.78 -3.97
CA SER A 21 -5.03 12.32 -2.64
C SER A 21 -6.15 11.84 -1.72
N THR A 22 -7.42 12.05 -2.10
CA THR A 22 -8.57 11.77 -1.24
C THR A 22 -8.63 10.33 -0.73
N MET A 23 -8.35 9.34 -1.59
CA MET A 23 -8.36 7.93 -1.21
C MET A 23 -7.17 7.56 -0.29
N PRO A 24 -5.89 7.85 -0.65
CA PRO A 24 -4.78 7.52 0.22
C PRO A 24 -4.82 8.26 1.57
N GLU A 25 -5.26 9.53 1.61
CA GLU A 25 -5.48 10.27 2.87
C GLU A 25 -6.54 9.60 3.76
N ALA A 26 -7.66 9.17 3.17
CA ALA A 26 -8.69 8.45 3.92
C ALA A 26 -8.15 7.13 4.48
N GLY A 27 -7.30 6.41 3.72
CA GLY A 27 -6.64 5.20 4.19
C GLY A 27 -5.75 5.44 5.41
N LEU A 28 -4.92 6.49 5.35
CA LEU A 28 -4.02 6.92 6.44
C LEU A 28 -4.78 7.35 7.69
N ALA A 29 -5.93 8.02 7.52
CA ALA A 29 -6.80 8.40 8.63
C ALA A 29 -7.41 7.19 9.37
N LEU A 30 -7.61 6.07 8.66
CA LEU A 30 -8.21 4.85 9.22
C LEU A 30 -7.17 3.94 9.92
N HIS A 31 -5.92 3.89 9.42
CA HIS A 31 -4.87 3.05 9.98
C HIS A 31 -3.47 3.42 9.45
N ALA A 32 -2.43 3.01 10.18
CA ALA A 32 -1.05 3.03 9.66
C ALA A 32 -0.83 1.84 8.71
N PRO A 33 -0.45 2.07 7.43
CA PRO A 33 -0.10 1.00 6.50
C PRO A 33 1.30 0.46 6.80
N ASP A 34 1.62 -0.72 6.26
CA ASP A 34 2.98 -1.26 6.32
C ASP A 34 3.92 -0.51 5.40
N TYR A 35 3.40 -0.04 4.27
CA TYR A 35 4.17 0.70 3.29
C TYR A 35 3.39 1.93 2.80
N LEU A 36 4.08 3.06 2.77
CA LEU A 36 3.66 4.29 2.10
C LEU A 36 4.61 4.50 0.92
N LEU A 37 4.13 4.29 -0.31
CA LEU A 37 4.99 4.16 -1.49
C LEU A 37 4.56 5.06 -2.65
N SER A 38 5.51 5.42 -3.50
CA SER A 38 5.19 6.00 -4.81
C SER A 38 4.48 4.96 -5.71
N LEU A 39 3.80 5.41 -6.77
CA LEU A 39 3.17 4.49 -7.72
C LEU A 39 4.18 3.53 -8.36
N ASN A 40 5.39 4.01 -8.65
CA ASN A 40 6.47 3.20 -9.22
C ASN A 40 6.95 2.12 -8.24
N ASP A 41 7.08 2.46 -6.96
CA ASP A 41 7.54 1.52 -5.94
C ASP A 41 6.47 0.49 -5.58
N ILE A 42 5.18 0.84 -5.68
CA ILE A 42 4.08 -0.15 -5.63
C ILE A 42 4.26 -1.19 -6.74
N GLY A 43 4.54 -0.75 -7.97
CA GLY A 43 4.79 -1.66 -9.09
C GLY A 43 5.97 -2.62 -8.82
N ARG A 44 7.07 -2.11 -8.26
CA ARG A 44 8.23 -2.93 -7.88
C ARG A 44 7.89 -3.96 -6.81
N LEU A 45 7.18 -3.53 -5.77
CA LEU A 45 6.74 -4.40 -4.70
C LEU A 45 5.86 -5.55 -5.23
N LEU A 46 4.93 -5.27 -6.14
CA LEU A 46 4.08 -6.31 -6.73
C LEU A 46 4.89 -7.39 -7.47
N VAL A 47 5.93 -6.99 -8.22
CA VAL A 47 6.83 -7.95 -8.89
C VAL A 47 7.62 -8.77 -7.87
N GLU A 48 8.10 -8.16 -6.79
CA GLU A 48 8.81 -8.88 -5.72
C GLU A 48 7.90 -9.92 -5.03
N LEU A 49 6.65 -9.58 -4.76
CA LEU A 49 5.67 -10.50 -4.17
C LEU A 49 5.38 -11.69 -5.07
N GLU A 50 5.24 -11.46 -6.39
CA GLU A 50 5.06 -12.53 -7.38
C GLU A 50 6.23 -13.52 -7.35
N ARG A 51 7.47 -13.01 -7.26
CA ARG A 51 8.67 -13.85 -7.20
C ARG A 51 8.75 -14.72 -5.95
N THR A 52 8.21 -14.26 -4.81
CA THR A 52 8.19 -15.03 -3.56
C THR A 52 7.09 -16.09 -3.49
N ALA A 53 6.13 -16.09 -4.41
CA ALA A 53 5.03 -17.06 -4.45
C ALA A 53 5.38 -18.37 -5.19
N CYS A 54 6.61 -18.50 -5.72
CA CYS A 54 7.11 -19.65 -6.46
C CYS A 54 8.21 -20.38 -5.69
#